data_AF-A0A6C0NYT9-F1
#
_entry.id   AF-A0A6C0NYT9-F1
#
_cell.length_a   1.000
_cell.length_b   1.000
_cell.length_c   1.000
_cell.angle_alpha   90.00
_cell.angle_beta   90.00
_cell.angle_gamma   90.00
#
_symmetry.space_group_name_H-M   'P 1'
#
loop_
_entity.id
_entity.type
_entity.pdbx_description
1 polymer ?
#
loop_
_entity_poly.entity_id
_entity_poly.type
_entity_poly.pdbx_seq_one_letter_code
_entity_poly.pdbx_strand_id
1 'polypeptide(L)' 'MKQEITFTSVVLEGNSKSSKIKLFYNDETEENYAECYLNIDLPNKKVEWFEKDPEYREALLRALSA' A
#
# COMPACT_ATOMS: atom_id res chain seq x y z
N MET A 1 12.77 -19.41 -1.25
CA MET A 1 11.30 -19.31 -1.36
C MET A 1 10.97 -17.84 -1.35
N LYS A 2 10.11 -17.35 -2.25
CA LYS A 2 9.63 -15.96 -2.14
C LYS A 2 8.66 -15.88 -0.97
N GLN A 3 8.84 -14.91 -0.09
CA GLN A 3 7.93 -14.68 1.02
C GLN A 3 6.62 -14.12 0.46
N GLU A 4 5.48 -14.64 0.91
CA GLU A 4 4.18 -14.08 0.56
C GLU A 4 3.90 -12.91 1.50
N ILE A 5 3.61 -11.74 0.92
CA ILE A 5 3.38 -10.50 1.66
C ILE A 5 1.95 -10.07 1.43
N THR A 6 1.20 -9.89 2.52
CA THR A 6 -0.22 -9.52 2.47
C THR A 6 -0.41 -8.09 2.90
N PHE A 7 -1.16 -7.33 2.09
CA PHE A 7 -1.67 -6.02 2.45
C PHE A 7 -3.18 -6.11 2.62
N THR A 8 -3.69 -5.55 3.71
CA THR A 8 -5.13 -5.30 3.86
C THR A 8 -5.47 -3.97 3.21
N SER A 9 -6.61 -3.88 2.51
CA SER A 9 -6.99 -2.67 1.79
C SER A 9 -8.37 -2.16 2.18
N VAL A 10 -8.53 -0.84 2.21
CA VAL A 10 -9.83 -0.16 2.29
C VAL A 10 -9.93 0.83 1.13
N VAL A 11 -11.02 0.75 0.36
CA VAL A 11 -11.31 1.75 -0.68
C VAL A 11 -11.87 3.00 0.00
N LEU A 12 -11.17 4.13 -0.15
CA LEU A 12 -11.58 5.42 0.42
C LEU A 12 -12.56 6.15 -0.49
N GLU A 13 -12.30 6.09 -1.79
CA GLU A 13 -13.08 6.74 -2.84
C GLU A 13 -12.89 5.94 -4.13
N GLY A 14 -13.92 5.86 -4.98
CA GLY A 14 -13.72 5.33 -6.32
C GLY A 14 -14.99 5.01 -7.09
N ASN A 15 -14.77 4.61 -8.34
CA ASN A 15 -15.75 4.08 -9.28
C ASN A 15 -15.09 2.99 -10.13
N SER A 16 -15.73 2.58 -11.23
CA SER A 16 -15.21 1.52 -12.12
C SER A 16 -13.92 1.87 -12.89
N LYS A 17 -13.51 3.15 -12.91
CA LYS A 17 -12.36 3.65 -13.68
C LYS A 17 -11.22 4.21 -12.81
N SER A 18 -11.52 4.63 -11.60
CA SER A 18 -10.56 5.29 -10.71
C SER A 18 -10.85 5.00 -9.25
N SER A 19 -9.82 4.78 -8.44
CA SER A 19 -9.96 4.52 -7.01
C SER A 19 -8.78 5.08 -6.21
N LYS A 20 -9.08 5.49 -4.98
CA LYS A 20 -8.10 5.80 -3.93
C LYS A 20 -8.22 4.73 -2.86
N ILE A 21 -7.14 4.01 -2.63
CA ILE A 21 -7.11 2.84 -1.76
C ILE A 21 -6.10 3.12 -0.65
N LYS A 22 -6.50 2.86 0.59
CA LYS A 22 -5.57 2.80 1.72
C LYS A 22 -5.16 1.36 1.93
N LEU A 23 -3.87 1.12 1.99
CA LEU A 23 -3.26 -0.18 2.24
C LEU A 23 -2.62 -0.18 3.63
N PHE A 24 -2.71 -1.34 4.28
CA PHE A 24 -2.16 -1.61 5.59
C PHE A 24 -1.28 -2.85 5.49
N TYR A 25 0.00 -2.68 5.81
CA TYR A 25 0.92 -3.78 6.08
C TYR A 25 0.95 -4.00 7.58
N ASN A 26 0.69 -5.23 8.01
CA ASN A 26 0.71 -5.62 9.41
C ASN A 26 1.26 -7.04 9.51
N ASP A 27 2.56 -7.14 9.73
CA ASP A 27 3.28 -8.41 9.83
C ASP A 27 3.71 -8.65 11.28
N GLU A 28 2.72 -9.09 12.07
CA GLU A 28 2.80 -9.60 13.45
C GLU A 28 3.36 -8.66 14.54
N THR A 29 4.05 -7.58 14.14
CA THR A 29 4.78 -6.65 15.01
C THR A 29 4.52 -5.20 14.61
N GLU A 30 4.56 -4.28 15.59
CA GLU A 30 4.41 -2.84 15.34
C GLU A 30 5.53 -2.29 14.45
N GLU A 31 6.74 -2.85 14.50
CA GLU A 31 7.87 -2.42 13.66
C GLU A 31 7.65 -2.70 12.18
N ASN A 32 6.81 -3.68 11.84
CA ASN A 32 6.43 -3.99 10.47
C ASN A 32 5.06 -3.41 10.11
N TYR A 33 4.51 -2.53 10.94
CA TYR A 33 3.31 -1.81 10.57
C TYR A 33 3.61 -0.68 9.58
N ALA A 34 2.84 -0.62 8.51
CA ALA A 34 2.90 0.51 7.59
C ALA A 34 1.54 0.83 6.96
N GLU A 35 1.30 2.10 6.73
CA GLU A 35 0.15 2.59 5.96
C GLU A 35 0.64 3.28 4.68
N CYS A 36 -0.04 3.00 3.57
CA CYS A 36 0.22 3.68 2.31
C CYS A 36 -1.06 3.89 1.51
N TYR A 37 -0.99 4.80 0.54
CA TYR A 37 -2.06 5.12 -0.39
C TYR A 37 -1.69 4.62 -1.78
N LEU A 38 -2.61 3.88 -2.39
CA LEU A 38 -2.53 3.45 -3.78
C LEU A 38 -3.67 4.11 -4.55
N ASN A 39 -3.33 5.01 -5.47
CA ASN A 39 -4.28 5.69 -6.33
C ASN A 39 -4.19 5.12 -7.74
N ILE A 40 -5.32 4.69 -8.29
CA ILE A 40 -5.42 4.13 -9.63
C ILE A 40 -6.30 5.04 -10.48
N ASP A 41 -5.78 5.45 -11.64
CA ASP A 41 -6.49 6.22 -12.66
C ASP A 41 -6.31 5.51 -14.01
N LEU A 42 -7.29 4.67 -14.36
CA LEU A 42 -7.25 3.88 -15.60
C LEU A 42 -7.32 4.75 -16.87
N PRO A 43 -8.20 5.79 -16.96
CA PRO A 43 -8.22 6.69 -18.11
C PRO A 43 -6.85 7.29 -18.44
N ASN A 44 -6.10 7.69 -17.41
CA ASN A 44 -4.77 8.30 -17.58
C ASN A 44 -3.62 7.28 -17.51
N LYS A 45 -3.93 5.97 -17.37
CA LYS A 45 -2.94 4.88 -17.21
C LYS A 45 -1.92 5.19 -16.11
N LYS A 46 -2.39 5.79 -15.02
CA LYS A 46 -1.56 6.27 -13.93
C LYS A 46 -1.84 5.46 -12.68
N VAL A 47 -0.78 5.00 -12.04
CA VAL A 47 -0.82 4.42 -10.69
C VAL A 47 0.16 5.22 -9.85
N GLU A 48 -0.30 5.67 -8.70
CA GLU A 48 0.52 6.41 -7.74
C GLU A 48 0.52 5.68 -6.41
N TRP A 49 1.69 5.65 -5.77
CA TRP A 49 1.86 5.02 -4.48
C TRP A 49 2.65 5.94 -3.56
N PHE A 50 2.09 6.19 -2.38
CA PHE A 50 2.68 7.05 -1.36
C PHE A 50 2.62 6.36 -0.01
N GLU A 51 3.72 6.36 0.74
CA GLU A 51 3.67 6.13 2.18
C GLU A 51 2.82 7.23 2.84
N LYS A 52 2.03 6.87 3.86
CA LYS A 52 1.22 7.87 4.58
C LYS A 52 2.10 8.83 5.38
N ASP A 53 3.12 8.27 6.04
CA ASP A 53 4.07 8.98 6.88
C ASP A 53 5.50 8.47 6.58
N PRO A 54 6.54 9.31 6.66
CA PRO A 54 7.92 8.91 6.36
C PRO A 54 8.48 7.78 7.23
N GLU A 55 7.96 7.62 8.44
CA GLU A 55 8.36 6.56 9.37
C GLU A 55 8.01 5.15 8.88
N TYR A 56 7.01 5.02 8.00
CA TYR A 56 6.60 3.73 7.44
C TYR A 56 7.52 3.22 6.33
N ARG A 57 8.48 4.02 5.88
CA ARG A 57 9.34 3.68 4.75
C ARG A 57 10.10 2.38 4.95
N GLU A 58 10.71 2.20 6.12
CA GLU A 58 11.53 1.02 6.40
C GLU A 58 10.69 -0.26 6.41
N ALA A 59 9.50 -0.22 7.01
CA ALA A 59 8.56 -1.35 6.99
C ALA A 59 8.09 -1.67 5.57
N LEU A 60 7.79 -0.66 4.75
CA LEU A 60 7.43 -0.85 3.34
C LEU A 60 8.59 -1.42 2.52
N LEU A 61 9.82 -0.92 2.71
CA LEU A 61 11.00 -1.44 2.01
C LEU A 61 11.25 -2.92 2.34
N ARG A 62 11.11 -3.31 3.62
CA ARG A 62 11.18 -4.72 4.03
C ARG A 62 10.10 -5.55 3.33
N ALA A 63 8.85 -5.10 3.36
CA ALA A 63 7.72 -5.80 2.75
C ALA A 63 7.90 -6.04 1.24
N LEU A 64 8.54 -5.11 0.53
CA LEU A 64 8.61 -5.13 -0.94
C LEU A 64 9.89 -5.72 -1.50
N SER A 65 10.89 -5.94 -0.65
CA SER A 65 12.17 -6.52 -1.04
C SER A 65 12.32 -8.00 -0.64
N ALA A 66 11.31 -8.58 0.01
CA ALA A 66 11.26 -9.97 0.48
C ALA A 66 11.09 -11.02 -0.63
#